data_AF-A0A1C6K859-F1
#
_entry.id   AF-A0A1C6K859-F1
#
_cell.length_a   1.000
_cell.length_b   1.000
_cell.length_c   1.000
_cell.angle_alpha   90.00
_cell.angle_beta   90.00
_cell.angle_gamma   90.00
#
_symmetry.space_group_name_H-M   'P 1'
#
loop_
_entity.id
_entity.type
_entity.pdbx_description
1 polymer ?
#
loop_
_entity_poly.entity_id
_entity_poly.type
_entity_poly.pdbx_seq_one_letter_code
_entity_poly.pdbx_strand_id
1 'polypeptide(L)'
;MDGTKFNRRFLKMLLKMQCEKETLDCVIHEMRAVLGEKMPEEDAVRAYLKDPGKKTTLTVGQQVLAMDKLLEDAEVNFHMICDMVRYQNMKEAGMVHSVDEFLQLLRSGRTQNE
;
A
#
# COMPACT_ATOMS: atom_id res chain seq x y z
N MET A 1 -15.63 -32.65 -0.55
CA MET A 1 -15.23 -31.22 -0.61
C MET A 1 -13.79 -31.19 -1.07
N ASP A 2 -13.52 -30.61 -2.25
CA ASP A 2 -12.22 -30.63 -2.92
C ASP A 2 -11.16 -29.81 -2.15
N GLY A 3 -10.09 -30.47 -1.70
CA GLY A 3 -8.99 -29.90 -0.91
C GLY A 3 -8.27 -28.73 -1.59
N THR A 4 -8.36 -28.64 -2.92
CA THR A 4 -7.77 -27.55 -3.73
C THR A 4 -8.50 -26.22 -3.48
N LYS A 5 -9.82 -26.26 -3.30
CA LYS A 5 -10.64 -25.07 -3.01
C LYS A 5 -10.47 -24.58 -1.58
N PHE A 6 -10.24 -25.50 -0.63
CA PHE A 6 -9.99 -25.17 0.78
C PHE A 6 -8.68 -24.38 0.93
N ASN A 7 -7.60 -24.84 0.28
CA ASN A 7 -6.29 -24.21 0.34
C ASN A 7 -6.29 -22.78 -0.27
N ARG A 8 -6.94 -22.60 -1.44
CA ARG A 8 -7.03 -21.26 -2.07
C ARG A 8 -7.79 -20.24 -1.23
N ARG A 9 -8.89 -20.63 -0.57
CA ARG A 9 -9.66 -19.71 0.29
C ARG A 9 -8.86 -19.33 1.53
N PHE A 10 -8.21 -20.30 2.15
CA PHE A 10 -7.37 -20.07 3.32
C PHE A 10 -6.19 -19.15 3.01
N LEU A 11 -5.47 -19.40 1.90
CA LEU A 11 -4.37 -18.55 1.46
C LEU A 11 -4.82 -17.10 1.22
N LYS A 12 -5.97 -16.89 0.55
CA LYS A 12 -6.53 -15.55 0.35
C LYS A 12 -6.83 -14.83 1.67
N MET A 13 -7.37 -15.56 2.66
CA MET A 13 -7.66 -14.99 3.97
C MET A 13 -6.36 -14.57 4.68
N LEU A 14 -5.33 -15.42 4.66
CA LEU A 14 -4.03 -15.11 5.25
C LEU A 14 -3.39 -13.89 4.58
N LEU A 15 -3.35 -13.86 3.25
CA LEU A 15 -2.79 -12.72 2.49
C LEU A 15 -3.54 -11.43 2.78
N LYS A 16 -4.88 -11.49 2.88
CA LYS A 16 -5.69 -10.32 3.25
C LYS A 16 -5.33 -9.82 4.65
N MET A 17 -5.26 -10.71 5.64
CA MET A 17 -4.91 -10.31 7.02
C MET A 17 -3.49 -9.74 7.09
N GLN A 18 -2.54 -10.32 6.37
CA GLN A 18 -1.17 -9.85 6.34
C GLN A 18 -1.08 -8.47 5.69
N CYS A 19 -1.71 -8.27 4.54
CA CYS A 19 -1.73 -6.99 3.83
C CYS A 19 -2.41 -5.89 4.66
N GLU A 20 -3.55 -6.18 5.29
CA GLU A 20 -4.21 -5.24 6.20
C GLU A 20 -3.31 -4.87 7.38
N LYS A 21 -2.60 -5.84 7.96
CA LYS A 21 -1.66 -5.58 9.06
C LYS A 21 -0.48 -4.73 8.60
N GLU A 22 0.16 -5.10 7.50
CA GLU A 22 1.32 -4.40 6.94
C GLU A 22 0.98 -2.96 6.58
N THR A 23 -0.17 -2.72 5.94
CA THR A 23 -0.65 -1.36 5.61
C THR A 23 -0.78 -0.51 6.87
N LEU A 24 -1.40 -1.05 7.93
CA LEU A 24 -1.56 -0.32 9.19
C LEU A 24 -0.22 -0.10 9.91
N ASP A 25 0.69 -1.08 9.84
CA ASP A 25 2.04 -0.98 10.42
C ASP A 25 2.86 0.12 9.71
N CYS A 26 2.77 0.22 8.38
CA CYS A 26 3.40 1.29 7.60
C CYS A 26 2.88 2.67 8.02
N VAL A 27 1.56 2.86 8.07
CA VAL A 27 0.96 4.15 8.48
C VAL A 27 1.41 4.55 9.89
N ILE A 28 1.42 3.61 10.84
CA ILE A 28 1.88 3.87 12.22
C ILE A 28 3.35 4.27 12.24
N HIS A 29 4.19 3.60 11.45
CA HIS A 29 5.60 3.90 11.34
C HIS A 29 5.84 5.32 10.80
N GLU A 30 5.14 5.70 9.74
CA GLU A 30 5.23 7.04 9.12
C GLU A 30 4.68 8.14 10.03
N MET A 31 3.54 7.90 10.68
CA MET A 31 3.00 8.81 11.68
C MET A 31 3.99 9.02 12.83
N ARG A 32 4.66 7.98 13.30
CA ARG A 32 5.69 8.06 14.35
C ARG A 32 6.87 8.91 13.89
N ALA A 33 7.30 8.78 12.64
CA ALA A 33 8.37 9.61 12.08
C ALA A 33 8.00 11.11 12.09
N VAL A 34 6.73 11.45 11.92
CA VAL A 34 6.24 12.85 11.93
C VAL A 34 5.97 13.36 13.35
N LEU A 35 5.34 12.57 14.21
CA LEU A 35 4.84 13.01 15.52
C LEU A 35 5.84 12.82 16.67
N GLY A 36 6.79 11.89 16.54
CA GLY A 36 7.75 11.56 17.60
C GLY A 36 7.05 11.22 18.92
N GLU A 37 7.38 11.98 19.98
CA GLU A 37 6.80 11.80 21.32
C GLU A 37 5.29 12.08 21.39
N LYS A 38 4.71 12.75 20.39
CA LYS A 38 3.26 13.04 20.31
C LYS A 38 2.45 11.92 19.64
N MET A 39 3.08 10.79 19.37
CA MET A 39 2.43 9.64 18.75
C MET A 39 1.31 9.11 19.67
N PRO A 40 0.07 8.97 19.16
CA PRO A 40 -0.99 8.31 19.92
C PRO A 40 -0.73 6.81 20.05
N GLU A 41 -1.50 6.15 20.93
CA GLU A 41 -1.50 4.68 21.04
C GLU A 41 -1.77 4.03 19.68
N GLU A 42 -0.94 3.04 19.31
CA GLU A 42 -1.04 2.35 18.01
C GLU A 42 -2.43 1.75 17.78
N ASP A 43 -3.01 1.15 18.82
CA ASP A 43 -4.35 0.54 18.74
C ASP A 43 -5.44 1.57 18.45
N ALA A 44 -5.30 2.82 18.91
CA ALA A 44 -6.22 3.89 18.58
C ALA A 44 -6.14 4.27 17.09
N VAL A 45 -4.93 4.29 16.52
CA VAL A 45 -4.70 4.50 15.08
C VAL A 45 -5.30 3.36 14.28
N ARG A 46 -5.04 2.10 14.65
CA ARG A 46 -5.61 0.92 13.97
C ARG A 46 -7.14 0.91 14.01
N ALA A 47 -7.71 1.22 15.16
CA ALA A 47 -9.17 1.27 15.33
C ALA A 47 -9.80 2.36 14.46
N TYR A 48 -9.19 3.55 14.43
CA TYR A 48 -9.64 4.66 13.58
C TYR A 48 -9.58 4.31 12.09
N LEU A 49 -8.44 3.80 11.61
CA LEU A 49 -8.28 3.48 10.17
C LEU A 49 -9.19 2.34 9.71
N LYS A 50 -9.53 1.39 10.60
CA LYS A 50 -10.49 0.32 10.28
C LYS A 50 -11.93 0.81 10.17
N ASP A 51 -12.30 1.84 10.92
CA ASP A 51 -13.65 2.39 10.91
C ASP A 51 -13.63 3.90 11.26
N PRO A 52 -13.32 4.77 10.27
CA PRO A 52 -13.14 6.20 10.50
C PRO A 52 -14.40 6.92 10.97
N GLY A 53 -15.58 6.31 10.81
CA GLY A 53 -16.86 6.85 11.25
C GLY A 53 -17.14 6.64 12.74
N LYS A 54 -16.39 5.78 13.44
CA LYS A 54 -16.54 5.55 14.88
C LYS A 54 -15.90 6.68 15.70
N LYS A 55 -16.42 6.86 16.92
CA LYS A 55 -15.79 7.73 17.91
C LYS A 55 -14.34 7.29 18.13
N THR A 56 -13.44 8.27 18.14
CA THR A 56 -12.00 8.05 18.29
C THR A 56 -11.42 8.96 19.36
N THR A 57 -10.30 8.53 19.96
CA THR A 57 -9.50 9.31 20.90
C THR A 57 -8.47 10.20 20.19
N LEU A 58 -8.28 10.00 18.88
CA LEU A 58 -7.36 10.79 18.08
C LEU A 58 -7.86 12.23 17.94
N THR A 59 -6.94 13.18 18.06
CA THR A 59 -7.21 14.58 17.69
C THR A 59 -7.48 14.70 16.19
N VAL A 60 -8.14 15.78 15.76
CA VAL A 60 -8.39 16.04 14.32
C VAL A 60 -7.10 16.03 13.51
N GLY A 61 -6.02 16.64 14.02
CA GLY A 61 -4.72 16.62 13.35
C GLY A 61 -4.14 15.22 13.20
N GLN A 62 -4.25 14.36 14.22
CA GLN A 62 -3.81 12.97 14.15
C GLN A 62 -4.67 12.14 13.19
N GLN A 63 -5.98 12.40 13.12
CA GLN A 63 -6.88 11.74 12.16
C GLN A 63 -6.52 12.10 10.72
N VAL A 64 -6.31 13.39 10.43
CA VAL A 64 -5.90 13.87 9.11
C VAL A 64 -4.56 13.26 8.73
N LEU A 65 -3.58 13.27 9.63
CA LEU A 65 -2.27 12.66 9.36
C LEU A 65 -2.37 11.14 9.12
N ALA A 66 -3.17 10.42 9.90
CA ALA A 66 -3.35 8.98 9.71
C ALA A 66 -3.97 8.68 8.33
N MET A 67 -4.94 9.47 7.90
CA MET A 67 -5.57 9.34 6.59
C MET A 67 -4.61 9.72 5.46
N ASP A 68 -3.84 10.80 5.62
CA ASP A 68 -2.80 11.24 4.69
C ASP A 68 -1.80 10.12 4.41
N LYS A 69 -1.24 9.50 5.46
CA LYS A 69 -0.31 8.37 5.32
C LYS A 69 -0.94 7.12 4.72
N LEU A 70 -2.19 6.83 5.03
CA LEU A 70 -2.91 5.74 4.37
C LEU A 70 -3.08 6.00 2.87
N LEU A 71 -3.35 7.25 2.47
CA LEU A 71 -3.53 7.62 1.07
C LEU A 71 -2.20 7.65 0.30
N GLU A 72 -1.11 8.10 0.93
CA GLU A 72 0.24 8.02 0.35
C GLU A 72 0.63 6.55 0.08
N ASP A 73 0.43 5.64 1.04
CA ASP A 73 0.68 4.21 0.84
C ASP A 73 -0.20 3.62 -0.28
N ALA A 74 -1.48 4.00 -0.32
CA ALA A 74 -2.40 3.58 -1.38
C ALA A 74 -1.97 4.08 -2.78
N GLU A 75 -1.45 5.31 -2.88
CA GLU A 75 -0.92 5.88 -4.11
C GLU A 75 0.31 5.11 -4.60
N VAL A 76 1.27 4.86 -3.72
CA VAL A 76 2.48 4.07 -4.04
C VAL A 76 2.09 2.66 -4.51
N ASN A 77 1.18 1.99 -3.79
CA ASN A 77 0.69 0.67 -4.15
C ASN A 77 -0.02 0.67 -5.50
N PHE A 78 -0.86 1.67 -5.77
CA PHE A 78 -1.56 1.81 -7.04
C PHE A 78 -0.58 2.01 -8.20
N HIS A 79 0.39 2.91 -8.06
CA HIS A 79 1.41 3.15 -9.07
C HIS A 79 2.27 1.90 -9.33
N MET A 80 2.67 1.18 -8.29
CA MET A 80 3.42 -0.07 -8.42
C MET A 80 2.61 -1.14 -9.18
N ILE A 81 1.32 -1.31 -8.86
CA ILE A 81 0.45 -2.27 -9.55
C ILE A 81 0.29 -1.88 -11.03
N CYS A 82 0.09 -0.60 -11.32
CA CYS A 82 0.02 -0.10 -12.70
C CYS A 82 1.31 -0.40 -13.46
N ASP A 83 2.48 -0.15 -12.87
CA ASP A 83 3.78 -0.44 -13.48
C ASP A 83 3.98 -1.94 -13.70
N MET A 84 3.56 -2.79 -12.76
CA MET A 84 3.58 -4.24 -12.93
C MET A 84 2.71 -4.69 -14.11
N VAL A 85 1.48 -4.17 -14.24
CA VAL A 85 0.59 -4.50 -15.37
C VAL A 85 1.21 -4.03 -16.69
N ARG A 86 1.76 -2.81 -16.72
CA ARG A 86 2.45 -2.28 -17.91
C ARG A 86 3.65 -3.13 -18.31
N TYR A 87 4.47 -3.55 -17.35
CA TYR A 87 5.60 -4.45 -17.58
C TYR A 87 5.13 -5.79 -18.17
N GLN A 88 4.10 -6.43 -17.60
CA GLN A 88 3.58 -7.69 -18.14
C GLN A 88 3.09 -7.53 -19.58
N ASN A 89 2.31 -6.49 -19.88
CA ASN A 89 1.83 -6.23 -21.23
C ASN A 89 2.98 -5.99 -22.23
N MET A 90 4.00 -5.20 -21.84
CA MET A 90 5.17 -4.94 -22.70
C MET A 90 6.00 -6.21 -22.92
N LYS A 91 6.13 -7.05 -21.89
CA LYS A 91 6.82 -8.33 -21.98
C LYS A 91 6.10 -9.31 -22.89
N GLU A 92 4.78 -9.41 -22.78
CA GLU A 92 3.94 -10.23 -23.67
C GLU A 92 4.01 -9.76 -25.12
N ALA A 93 4.11 -8.45 -25.35
CA ALA A 93 4.31 -7.86 -26.68
C ALA A 93 5.75 -8.00 -27.22
N GLY A 94 6.69 -8.55 -26.44
CA GLY A 94 8.10 -8.66 -26.83
C GLY A 94 8.87 -7.33 -26.85
N MET A 95 8.32 -6.28 -26.23
CA MET A 95 8.95 -4.94 -26.18
C MET A 95 10.08 -4.85 -25.14
N VAL A 96 10.01 -5.67 -24.08
CA VAL A 96 11.02 -5.78 -23.03
C VAL A 96 11.19 -7.25 -22.63
N HIS A 97 12.38 -7.61 -22.15
CA HIS A 97 12.72 -8.95 -21.69
C HIS A 97 13.06 -9.01 -20.20
N SER A 98 13.36 -7.87 -19.59
CA SER A 98 13.69 -7.76 -18.17
C SER A 98 13.01 -6.56 -17.49
N VAL A 99 12.96 -6.60 -16.16
CA VAL A 99 12.50 -5.45 -15.36
C VAL A 99 13.45 -4.27 -15.52
N ASP A 100 14.75 -4.51 -15.67
CA ASP A 100 15.74 -3.42 -15.84
C ASP A 100 15.52 -2.64 -17.14
N GLU A 101 15.24 -3.33 -18.25
CA GLU A 101 14.87 -2.68 -19.52
C GLU A 101 13.59 -1.84 -19.37
N PHE A 102 12.58 -2.39 -18.71
CA PHE A 102 11.34 -1.65 -18.43
C PHE A 102 11.58 -0.41 -17.57
N LEU A 103 12.37 -0.52 -16.50
CA LEU A 103 12.72 0.61 -15.64
C LEU A 103 13.53 1.67 -16.38
N GLN A 104 14.42 1.29 -17.29
CA GLN A 104 15.14 2.24 -18.14
C GLN A 104 14.19 3.02 -19.06
N LEU A 105 13.20 2.35 -19.65
CA LEU A 105 12.16 3.02 -20.46
C LEU A 105 11.31 3.99 -19.62
N LEU A 106 10.91 3.60 -18.42
CA LEU A 106 10.17 4.49 -17.51
C LEU A 106 10.98 5.71 -17.06
N ARG A 107 12.30 5.57 -16.90
CA ARG A 107 13.19 6.68 -16.51
C ARG A 107 13.44 7.64 -17.68
N SER A 108 13.71 7.11 -18.86
CA SER A 108 13.97 7.90 -20.08
C SER A 108 12.74 8.65 -20.59
N GLY A 109 11.53 8.12 -20.38
CA GLY A 109 10.28 8.83 -20.72
C GLY A 109 9.98 10.04 -19.83
N ARG A 110 10.56 10.13 -18.62
CA ARG A 110 10.37 11.30 -17.74
C ARG A 110 11.24 12.49 -18.14
N THR A 111 12.39 12.25 -18.76
CA THR A 111 13.35 13.30 -19.14
C THR A 111 13.02 14.01 -20.46
N GLN A 112 11.94 13.62 -21.15
CA GLN A 112 11.52 14.26 -22.42
C GLN A 112 10.41 15.30 -22.27
N ASN A 113 9.92 15.55 -21.05
CA ASN A 113 8.82 16.48 -20.76
C ASN A 113 9.25 17.69 -19.90
N GLU A 114 10.53 18.08 -19.95
CA GLU A 114 11.05 19.34 -19.38
C GLU A 114 11.59 20.25 -20.48
#